data_AF-A0A3B9Y5A2-F1
#
_entry.id   AF-A0A3B9Y5A2-F1
#
_cell.length_a   1.000
_cell.length_b   1.000
_cell.length_c   1.000
_cell.angle_alpha   90.00
_cell.angle_beta   90.00
_cell.angle_gamma   90.00
#
_symmetry.space_group_name_H-M   'P 1'
#
loop_
_entity.id
_entity.type
_entity.pdbx_description
1 polymer ?
#
loop_
_entity_poly.entity_id
_entity_poly.type
_entity_poly.pdbx_seq_one_letter_code
_entity_poly.pdbx_strand_id
1 'polypeptide(L)'
;MGHSHRGKVLEQTNDLLHPDIPPKMFVTCLYAILDPVSGQLQYANAGHDLPYRRHKDGVSELRATGMPLGLMPGMVYEEKETTLAPGDSILFYSDGLVEAHNAKRDMFGFPRLMTLLGEYQGNMPVIDLLLGQLADFTGSDWEQEDDVTLVTLRRSKSIGESEIITMSTPHIDQKPGNNGWRTLAELSIASEPGNERQAMEQVAHAVQELNLPQRRLDQLKTAVAEATMNAMEHGNNYQPDVPVTIQVLSSATTLSVRISDKGNGQPIDVSQAPDIEAKLAELQSPRGWGLFLIKNLVDDVNVISDENHHTLELLLNLEGDNHDGKKS
;
A
#
# COMPACT_ATOMS: atom_id res chain seq x y z
N MET A 1 4.53 -9.96 -26.07
CA MET A 1 3.55 -11.06 -26.12
C MET A 1 3.72 -11.88 -24.86
N GLY A 2 2.64 -12.04 -24.09
CA GLY A 2 2.65 -12.68 -22.78
C GLY A 2 1.69 -11.97 -21.83
N HIS A 3 0.41 -11.88 -22.18
CA HIS A 3 -0.60 -11.47 -21.20
C HIS A 3 -0.70 -12.63 -20.21
N SER A 4 -0.12 -12.47 -19.03
CA SER A 4 -0.37 -13.42 -17.94
C SER A 4 -1.85 -13.33 -17.60
N HIS A 5 -2.55 -14.43 -17.82
CA HIS A 5 -3.95 -14.62 -17.47
C HIS A 5 -4.08 -14.51 -15.94
N ARG A 6 -4.91 -13.58 -15.44
CA ARG A 6 -5.06 -13.30 -13.99
C ARG A 6 -5.48 -14.54 -13.22
N GLY A 7 -6.32 -15.37 -13.83
CA GLY A 7 -6.71 -16.67 -13.32
C GLY A 7 -5.48 -17.55 -13.14
N LYS A 8 -4.62 -17.67 -14.16
CA LYS A 8 -3.36 -18.42 -14.06
C LYS A 8 -2.41 -17.91 -12.98
N VAL A 9 -2.38 -16.60 -12.73
CA VAL A 9 -1.62 -16.06 -11.59
C VAL A 9 -2.18 -16.60 -10.28
N LEU A 10 -3.50 -16.58 -10.10
CA LEU A 10 -4.14 -17.17 -8.91
C LEU A 10 -3.96 -18.69 -8.84
N GLU A 11 -3.95 -19.42 -9.96
CA GLU A 11 -3.65 -20.86 -10.02
C GLU A 11 -2.24 -21.13 -9.50
N GLN A 12 -1.25 -20.39 -10.02
CA GLN A 12 0.14 -20.51 -9.59
C GLN A 12 0.32 -20.14 -8.12
N THR A 13 -0.33 -19.06 -7.68
CA THR A 13 -0.34 -18.66 -6.27
C THR A 13 -0.98 -19.73 -5.38
N ASN A 14 -2.10 -20.32 -5.80
CA ASN A 14 -2.74 -21.41 -5.07
C ASN A 14 -1.81 -22.62 -4.93
N ASP A 15 -1.15 -23.03 -6.00
CA ASP A 15 -0.27 -24.21 -5.99
C ASP A 15 1.00 -23.95 -5.18
N LEU A 16 1.47 -22.70 -5.09
CA LEU A 16 2.55 -22.29 -4.19
C LEU A 16 2.11 -22.27 -2.73
N LEU A 17 0.90 -21.79 -2.43
CA LEU A 17 0.42 -21.64 -1.05
C LEU A 17 -0.14 -22.93 -0.46
N HIS A 18 -0.73 -23.81 -1.27
CA HIS A 18 -1.42 -25.01 -0.80
C HIS A 18 -0.56 -25.93 0.09
N PRO A 19 0.73 -26.18 -0.20
CA PRO A 19 1.58 -27.00 0.68
C PRO A 19 1.83 -26.38 2.06
N ASP A 20 1.82 -25.06 2.15
CA ASP A 20 2.25 -24.31 3.34
C ASP A 20 1.07 -23.82 4.21
N ILE A 21 -0.15 -23.81 3.65
CA ILE A 21 -1.36 -23.41 4.39
C ILE A 21 -1.75 -24.52 5.39
N PRO A 22 -1.95 -24.17 6.68
CA PRO A 22 -2.39 -25.14 7.68
C PRO A 22 -3.71 -25.82 7.29
N PRO A 23 -3.91 -27.09 7.68
CA PRO A 23 -5.16 -27.79 7.41
C PRO A 23 -6.37 -27.00 7.94
N LYS A 24 -7.39 -26.83 7.09
CA LYS A 24 -8.64 -26.07 7.36
C LYS A 24 -8.49 -24.54 7.37
N MET A 25 -7.34 -24.00 7.00
CA MET A 25 -7.20 -22.58 6.68
C MET A 25 -7.25 -22.37 5.16
N PHE A 26 -7.58 -21.16 4.75
CA PHE A 26 -7.60 -20.73 3.36
C PHE A 26 -7.39 -19.22 3.30
N VAL A 27 -7.08 -18.71 2.11
CA VAL A 27 -6.92 -17.27 1.87
C VAL A 27 -7.89 -16.84 0.77
N THR A 28 -8.69 -15.82 1.02
CA THR A 28 -9.49 -15.21 -0.04
C THR A 28 -8.65 -14.16 -0.79
N CYS A 29 -8.82 -14.06 -2.11
CA CYS A 29 -8.09 -13.07 -2.89
C CYS A 29 -8.89 -12.60 -4.09
N LEU A 30 -8.94 -11.28 -4.30
CA LEU A 30 -9.37 -10.70 -5.56
C LEU A 30 -8.16 -10.08 -6.25
N TYR A 31 -7.93 -10.46 -7.51
CA TYR A 31 -6.86 -9.91 -8.32
C TYR A 31 -7.42 -9.16 -9.52
N ALA A 32 -7.13 -7.85 -9.60
CA ALA A 32 -7.64 -6.98 -10.66
C ALA A 32 -6.53 -6.12 -11.27
N ILE A 33 -6.55 -5.96 -12.59
CA ILE A 33 -5.64 -5.11 -13.36
C ILE A 33 -6.49 -4.13 -14.18
N LEU A 34 -6.23 -2.83 -14.00
CA LEU A 34 -6.83 -1.77 -14.78
C LEU A 34 -5.84 -1.26 -15.83
N ASP A 35 -6.26 -1.21 -17.09
CA ASP A 35 -5.68 -0.29 -18.08
C ASP A 35 -6.33 1.09 -17.89
N PRO A 36 -5.61 2.10 -17.37
CA PRO A 36 -6.17 3.41 -17.11
C PRO A 36 -6.55 4.17 -18.39
N VAL A 37 -5.90 3.87 -19.51
CA VAL A 37 -6.11 4.56 -20.79
C VAL A 37 -7.44 4.13 -21.40
N SER A 38 -7.66 2.82 -21.56
CA SER A 38 -8.92 2.30 -22.10
C SER A 38 -10.04 2.27 -21.04
N GLY A 39 -9.68 2.11 -19.77
CA GLY A 39 -10.59 1.80 -18.67
C GLY A 39 -10.95 0.32 -18.59
N GLN A 40 -10.29 -0.55 -19.36
CA GLN A 40 -10.50 -1.99 -19.28
C GLN A 40 -9.96 -2.51 -17.95
N LEU A 41 -10.85 -3.06 -17.14
CA LEU A 41 -10.54 -3.76 -15.91
C LEU A 41 -10.70 -5.26 -16.15
N GLN A 42 -9.66 -6.02 -15.88
CA GLN A 42 -9.68 -7.48 -15.93
C GLN A 42 -9.43 -8.02 -14.54
N TYR A 43 -10.23 -8.98 -14.10
CA TYR A 43 -10.18 -9.45 -12.72
C TYR A 43 -10.51 -10.94 -12.60
N ALA A 44 -10.00 -11.55 -11.53
CA ALA A 44 -10.30 -12.91 -11.12
C ALA A 44 -10.54 -12.93 -9.60
N ASN A 45 -11.35 -13.88 -9.13
CA ASN A 45 -11.75 -13.96 -7.73
C ASN A 45 -11.51 -15.37 -7.18
N ALA A 46 -10.73 -15.46 -6.12
CA ALA A 46 -10.48 -16.65 -5.30
C ALA A 46 -11.25 -16.55 -3.98
N GLY A 47 -12.59 -16.63 -4.06
CA GLY A 47 -13.48 -16.70 -2.90
C GLY A 47 -13.58 -15.43 -2.06
N HIS A 48 -13.10 -14.29 -2.55
CA HIS A 48 -13.23 -12.99 -1.90
C HIS A 48 -14.60 -12.35 -2.18
N ASP A 49 -15.00 -11.42 -1.33
CA ASP A 49 -16.24 -10.69 -1.49
C ASP A 49 -16.31 -9.90 -2.81
N LEU A 50 -17.52 -9.81 -3.36
CA LEU A 50 -17.75 -9.25 -4.69
C LEU A 50 -17.61 -7.72 -4.67
N PRO A 51 -16.70 -7.12 -5.46
CA PRO A 51 -16.56 -5.68 -5.51
C PRO A 51 -17.83 -5.01 -6.07
N TYR A 52 -18.17 -3.83 -5.54
CA TYR A 52 -19.28 -3.04 -6.04
C TYR A 52 -18.78 -1.95 -7.00
N ARG A 53 -19.28 -1.98 -8.24
CA ARG A 53 -19.10 -0.92 -9.23
C ARG A 53 -20.29 0.06 -9.16
N ARG A 54 -19.98 1.33 -8.95
CA ARG A 54 -20.92 2.44 -9.16
C ARG A 54 -20.70 3.06 -10.53
N HIS A 55 -21.78 3.19 -11.28
CA HIS A 55 -21.82 3.78 -12.61
C HIS A 55 -23.08 4.65 -12.75
N LYS A 56 -23.23 5.34 -13.89
CA LYS A 56 -24.35 6.27 -14.14
C LYS A 56 -25.76 5.66 -13.98
N ASP A 57 -25.90 4.34 -14.12
CA ASP A 57 -27.19 3.64 -14.07
C ASP A 57 -27.44 2.97 -12.70
N GLY A 58 -26.52 3.13 -11.74
CA GLY A 58 -26.66 2.60 -10.38
C GLY A 58 -25.41 1.88 -9.88
N VAL A 59 -25.63 0.86 -9.04
CA VAL A 59 -24.59 0.03 -8.43
C VAL A 59 -24.79 -1.42 -8.90
N SER A 60 -23.69 -2.08 -9.28
CA SER A 60 -23.66 -3.48 -9.69
C SER A 60 -22.44 -4.20 -9.12
N GLU A 61 -22.54 -5.52 -8.97
CA GLU A 61 -21.43 -6.35 -8.49
C GLU A 61 -20.53 -6.81 -9.64
N LEU A 62 -19.23 -6.82 -9.42
CA LEU A 62 -18.23 -7.41 -10.31
C LEU A 62 -18.10 -8.91 -10.02
N ARG A 63 -19.00 -9.69 -10.63
CA ARG A 63 -19.11 -11.13 -10.41
C ARG A 63 -18.06 -11.92 -11.18
N ALA A 64 -17.12 -12.50 -10.45
CA ALA A 64 -16.26 -13.61 -10.88
C ALA A 64 -16.27 -14.69 -9.79
N THR A 65 -16.17 -15.96 -10.18
CA THR A 65 -16.24 -17.10 -9.27
C THR A 65 -14.91 -17.85 -9.14
N GLY A 66 -14.65 -18.36 -7.95
CA GLY A 66 -13.50 -19.20 -7.63
C GLY A 66 -13.51 -19.53 -6.14
N MET A 67 -12.91 -20.65 -5.77
CA MET A 67 -12.79 -21.06 -4.37
C MET A 67 -11.60 -20.34 -3.71
N PRO A 68 -11.56 -20.17 -2.39
CA PRO A 68 -10.39 -19.62 -1.71
C PRO A 68 -9.08 -20.35 -2.04
N LEU A 69 -7.96 -19.61 -2.04
CA LEU A 69 -6.62 -20.15 -2.23
C LEU A 69 -6.26 -21.10 -1.09
N GLY A 70 -5.46 -22.13 -1.42
CA GLY A 70 -4.94 -23.10 -0.46
C GLY A 70 -5.88 -24.25 -0.13
N LEU A 71 -7.15 -24.18 -0.57
CA LEU A 71 -8.16 -25.17 -0.20
C LEU A 71 -7.88 -26.55 -0.82
N MET A 72 -7.50 -26.56 -2.11
CA MET A 72 -7.17 -27.77 -2.88
C MET A 72 -6.09 -27.44 -3.94
N PRO A 73 -5.24 -28.40 -4.35
CA PRO A 73 -4.29 -28.16 -5.42
C PRO A 73 -4.99 -28.11 -6.78
N GLY A 74 -4.41 -27.39 -7.75
CA GLY A 74 -4.92 -27.34 -9.12
C GLY A 74 -6.29 -26.66 -9.27
N MET A 75 -6.60 -25.70 -8.40
CA MET A 75 -7.79 -24.86 -8.53
C MET A 75 -7.71 -24.03 -9.82
N VAL A 76 -8.86 -23.68 -10.40
CA VAL A 76 -8.98 -22.80 -11.57
C VAL A 76 -9.87 -21.62 -11.20
N TYR A 77 -9.50 -20.44 -11.69
CA TYR A 77 -10.15 -19.18 -11.34
C TYR A 77 -10.80 -18.53 -12.54
N GLU A 78 -12.07 -18.13 -12.39
CA GLU A 78 -12.79 -17.45 -13.46
C GLU A 78 -12.22 -16.05 -13.68
N GLU A 79 -11.87 -15.74 -14.93
CA GLU A 79 -11.52 -14.40 -15.36
C GLU A 79 -12.72 -13.68 -15.97
N LYS A 80 -12.86 -12.41 -15.60
CA LYS A 80 -13.83 -11.49 -16.16
C LYS A 80 -13.16 -10.20 -16.57
N GLU A 81 -13.86 -9.47 -17.43
CA GLU A 81 -13.48 -8.13 -17.79
C GLU A 81 -14.70 -7.21 -17.84
N THR A 82 -14.44 -5.93 -17.62
CA THR A 82 -15.42 -4.86 -17.76
C THR A 82 -14.70 -3.58 -18.17
N THR A 83 -15.41 -2.62 -18.75
CA THR A 83 -14.86 -1.31 -19.06
C THR A 83 -15.48 -0.27 -18.13
N LEU A 84 -14.62 0.44 -17.38
CA LEU A 84 -15.02 1.56 -16.53
C LEU A 84 -15.14 2.81 -17.38
N ALA A 85 -16.30 3.45 -17.36
CA ALA A 85 -16.45 4.77 -17.97
C ALA A 85 -15.81 5.84 -17.07
N PRO A 86 -15.37 6.98 -17.63
CA PRO A 86 -14.94 8.09 -16.79
C PRO A 86 -16.04 8.54 -15.83
N GLY A 87 -15.71 8.62 -14.54
CA GLY A 87 -16.64 8.88 -13.45
C GLY A 87 -17.10 7.63 -12.70
N ASP A 88 -16.97 6.43 -13.29
CA ASP A 88 -17.27 5.18 -12.60
C ASP A 88 -16.28 4.94 -11.45
N SER A 89 -16.75 4.23 -10.42
CA SER A 89 -15.92 3.82 -9.30
C SER A 89 -16.18 2.38 -8.89
N ILE A 90 -15.19 1.73 -8.29
CA ILE A 90 -15.30 0.42 -7.67
C ILE A 90 -14.91 0.53 -6.21
N LEU A 91 -15.68 -0.14 -5.35
CA LEU A 91 -15.32 -0.45 -3.98
C LEU A 91 -14.87 -1.91 -3.88
N PHE A 92 -13.64 -2.12 -3.43
CA PHE A 92 -13.14 -3.38 -2.92
C PHE A 92 -13.16 -3.31 -1.38
N TYR A 93 -13.56 -4.41 -0.73
CA TYR A 93 -13.70 -4.45 0.72
C TYR A 93 -13.47 -5.86 1.24
N SER A 94 -12.98 -6.00 2.48
CA SER A 94 -12.96 -7.27 3.21
C SER A 94 -14.29 -7.55 3.91
N ASP A 95 -14.54 -8.83 4.18
CA ASP A 95 -15.68 -9.36 4.93
C ASP A 95 -15.86 -8.68 6.31
N GLY A 96 -14.77 -8.29 6.99
CA GLY A 96 -14.83 -7.53 8.23
C GLY A 96 -15.76 -6.30 8.21
N LEU A 97 -16.00 -5.67 7.05
CA LEU A 97 -17.01 -4.61 6.92
C LEU A 97 -18.45 -5.14 7.07
N VAL A 98 -18.79 -6.16 6.28
CA VAL A 98 -20.16 -6.65 6.15
C VAL A 98 -20.53 -7.63 7.27
N GLU A 99 -19.53 -8.27 7.87
CA GLU A 99 -19.68 -9.19 9.00
C GLU A 99 -19.63 -8.49 10.36
N ALA A 100 -19.28 -7.20 10.41
CA ALA A 100 -19.33 -6.44 11.65
C ALA A 100 -20.71 -6.47 12.31
N HIS A 101 -20.73 -6.72 13.62
CA HIS A 101 -21.95 -6.85 14.40
C HIS A 101 -22.25 -5.60 15.24
N ASN A 102 -23.54 -5.27 15.37
CA ASN A 102 -24.00 -4.30 16.36
C ASN A 102 -24.18 -4.94 17.76
N ALA A 103 -24.56 -4.14 18.76
CA ALA A 103 -24.83 -4.63 20.12
C ALA A 103 -25.93 -5.72 20.24
N LYS A 104 -26.80 -5.86 19.22
CA LYS A 104 -27.82 -6.92 19.13
C LYS A 104 -27.34 -8.16 18.38
N ARG A 105 -26.09 -8.16 17.91
CA ARG A 105 -25.50 -9.18 17.02
C ARG A 105 -26.17 -9.27 15.65
N ASP A 106 -26.75 -8.17 15.17
CA ASP A 106 -27.11 -8.06 13.75
C ASP A 106 -25.86 -7.66 12.95
N MET A 107 -25.64 -8.28 11.80
CA MET A 107 -24.56 -7.93 10.88
C MET A 107 -24.83 -6.60 10.16
N PHE A 108 -23.77 -5.87 9.81
CA PHE A 108 -23.84 -4.67 8.98
C PHE A 108 -24.48 -5.02 7.62
N GLY A 109 -23.96 -6.07 7.00
CA GLY A 109 -24.54 -6.81 5.89
C GLY A 109 -24.48 -6.12 4.52
N PHE A 110 -24.48 -6.95 3.47
CA PHE A 110 -24.53 -6.51 2.07
C PHE A 110 -25.72 -5.59 1.73
N PRO A 111 -26.96 -5.80 2.24
CA PRO A 111 -28.07 -4.92 1.90
C PRO A 111 -27.83 -3.46 2.28
N ARG A 112 -27.25 -3.22 3.47
CA ARG A 112 -26.91 -1.87 3.94
C ARG A 112 -25.82 -1.25 3.09
N LEU A 113 -24.76 -2.00 2.80
CA LEU A 113 -23.69 -1.56 1.92
C LEU A 113 -24.22 -1.15 0.55
N MET A 114 -25.08 -1.97 -0.06
CA MET A 114 -25.67 -1.71 -1.36
C MET A 114 -26.57 -0.46 -1.35
N THR A 115 -27.38 -0.27 -0.30
CA THR A 115 -28.18 0.96 -0.13
C THR A 115 -27.29 2.20 -0.02
N LEU A 116 -26.25 2.16 0.83
CA LEU A 116 -25.34 3.29 1.02
C LEU A 116 -24.64 3.67 -0.29
N LEU A 117 -24.16 2.69 -1.06
CA LEU A 117 -23.53 2.94 -2.35
C LEU A 117 -24.52 3.47 -3.40
N GLY A 118 -25.78 3.01 -3.35
CA GLY A 118 -26.84 3.47 -4.26
C GLY A 118 -27.27 4.91 -3.99
N GLU A 119 -27.33 5.31 -2.72
CA GLU A 119 -27.74 6.65 -2.30
C GLU A 119 -26.60 7.67 -2.29
N TYR A 120 -25.35 7.21 -2.30
CA TYR A 120 -24.17 8.05 -2.27
C TYR A 120 -24.15 9.07 -3.43
N GLN A 121 -24.00 10.35 -3.08
CA GLN A 121 -24.01 11.47 -4.03
C GLN A 121 -22.62 12.08 -4.31
N GLY A 122 -21.57 11.64 -3.62
CA GLY A 122 -20.22 12.17 -3.83
C GLY A 122 -19.87 13.44 -3.04
N ASN A 123 -20.60 13.74 -1.95
CA ASN A 123 -20.36 14.93 -1.12
C ASN A 123 -19.14 14.80 -0.19
N MET A 124 -18.64 13.58 0.01
CA MET A 124 -17.46 13.22 0.80
C MET A 124 -16.88 11.93 0.21
N PRO A 125 -15.64 11.52 0.51
CA PRO A 125 -15.12 10.21 0.10
C PRO A 125 -16.03 9.07 0.57
N VAL A 126 -16.28 8.07 -0.29
CA VAL A 126 -17.17 6.95 0.04
C VAL A 126 -16.64 6.11 1.21
N ILE A 127 -15.31 6.03 1.36
CA ILE A 127 -14.67 5.34 2.49
C ILE A 127 -15.09 6.01 3.80
N ASP A 128 -15.00 7.33 3.89
CA ASP A 128 -15.37 8.09 5.09
C ASP A 128 -16.85 7.90 5.43
N LEU A 129 -17.73 7.87 4.41
CA LEU A 129 -19.15 7.57 4.60
C LEU A 129 -19.33 6.17 5.20
N LEU A 130 -18.67 5.16 4.64
CA LEU A 130 -18.80 3.77 5.09
C LEU A 130 -18.26 3.57 6.50
N LEU A 131 -17.10 4.16 6.83
CA LEU A 131 -16.51 4.08 8.17
C LEU A 131 -17.39 4.80 9.20
N GLY A 132 -17.94 5.97 8.86
CA GLY A 132 -18.90 6.66 9.73
C GLY A 132 -20.17 5.84 9.97
N GLN A 133 -20.74 5.26 8.91
CA GLN A 133 -21.91 4.39 9.02
C GLN A 133 -21.63 3.09 9.78
N LEU A 134 -20.42 2.54 9.66
CA LEU A 134 -19.98 1.39 10.42
C LEU A 134 -19.91 1.74 11.90
N ALA A 135 -19.25 2.85 12.27
CA ALA A 135 -19.15 3.31 13.65
C ALA A 135 -20.51 3.62 14.28
N ASP A 136 -21.41 4.27 13.53
CA ASP A 136 -22.78 4.53 13.97
C ASP A 136 -23.58 3.23 14.19
N PHE A 137 -23.33 2.22 13.35
CA PHE A 137 -24.01 0.93 13.43
C PHE A 137 -23.52 0.07 14.58
N THR A 138 -22.20 0.00 14.79
CA THR A 138 -21.59 -0.88 15.80
C THR A 138 -21.62 -0.26 17.20
N GLY A 139 -21.51 1.08 17.29
CA GLY A 139 -21.56 1.84 18.54
C GLY A 139 -20.20 1.97 19.23
N SER A 140 -20.18 2.68 20.37
CA SER A 140 -18.95 3.00 21.11
C SER A 140 -18.25 1.80 21.73
N ASP A 141 -19.00 0.73 21.99
CA ASP A 141 -18.52 -0.47 22.69
C ASP A 141 -18.13 -1.57 21.68
N TRP A 142 -17.94 -1.21 20.41
CA TRP A 142 -17.57 -2.15 19.38
C TRP A 142 -16.16 -2.67 19.59
N GLU A 143 -16.06 -3.97 19.88
CA GLU A 143 -14.82 -4.72 19.72
C GLU A 143 -14.78 -5.25 18.29
N GLN A 144 -13.80 -4.78 17.52
CA GLN A 144 -13.62 -5.22 16.15
C GLN A 144 -13.25 -6.71 16.12
N GLU A 145 -14.12 -7.51 15.49
CA GLU A 145 -13.97 -8.97 15.40
C GLU A 145 -12.99 -9.39 14.29
N ASP A 146 -12.88 -8.58 13.23
CA ASP A 146 -12.02 -8.84 12.07
C ASP A 146 -11.56 -7.54 11.39
N ASP A 147 -10.51 -7.62 10.58
CA ASP A 147 -9.91 -6.47 9.90
C ASP A 147 -10.83 -5.89 8.81
N VAL A 148 -11.05 -4.58 8.88
CA VAL A 148 -11.82 -3.83 7.89
C VAL A 148 -10.85 -3.15 6.92
N THR A 149 -10.81 -3.66 5.68
CA THR A 149 -10.03 -3.08 4.59
C THR A 149 -10.98 -2.52 3.53
N LEU A 150 -10.78 -1.25 3.13
CA LEU A 150 -11.56 -0.60 2.07
C LEU A 150 -10.61 0.01 1.04
N VAL A 151 -10.81 -0.31 -0.23
CA VAL A 151 -10.06 0.28 -1.35
C VAL A 151 -11.04 0.80 -2.39
N THR A 152 -10.84 2.04 -2.84
CA THR A 152 -11.68 2.63 -3.88
C THR A 152 -10.86 2.97 -5.12
N LEU A 153 -11.37 2.56 -6.27
CA LEU A 153 -10.81 2.86 -7.57
C LEU A 153 -11.80 3.73 -8.32
N ARG A 154 -11.42 4.95 -8.70
CA ARG A 154 -12.26 5.85 -9.50
C ARG A 154 -11.57 6.20 -10.80
N ARG A 155 -12.25 5.99 -11.93
CA ARG A 155 -11.74 6.48 -13.22
C ARG A 155 -12.07 7.97 -13.33
N SER A 156 -11.05 8.82 -13.37
CA SER A 156 -11.25 10.26 -13.58
C SER A 156 -11.73 10.55 -15.01
N LYS A 157 -12.39 11.69 -15.19
CA LYS A 157 -12.60 12.25 -16.53
C LYS A 157 -11.23 12.65 -17.06
N SER A 158 -10.91 12.23 -18.29
CA SER A 158 -9.78 12.79 -19.04
C SER A 158 -9.94 14.31 -19.03
N ILE A 159 -9.01 15.01 -18.38
CA ILE A 159 -8.91 16.45 -18.47
C ILE A 159 -8.47 16.72 -19.91
N GLY A 160 -9.36 17.28 -20.73
CA GLY A 160 -8.90 17.94 -21.96
C GLY A 160 -7.94 19.05 -21.57
N GLU A 161 -6.91 19.32 -22.38
CA GLU A 161 -5.72 20.18 -22.16
C GLU A 161 -5.95 21.64 -21.66
N SER A 162 -6.90 21.94 -20.80
CA SER A 162 -7.14 23.28 -20.28
C SER A 162 -7.78 23.21 -18.91
N GLU A 163 -6.92 23.04 -17.90
CA GLU A 163 -7.04 23.68 -16.56
C GLU A 163 -5.82 23.25 -15.72
N ILE A 164 -4.63 23.68 -16.13
CA ILE A 164 -3.50 23.79 -15.21
C ILE A 164 -3.76 25.05 -14.40
N ILE A 165 -4.31 24.88 -13.20
CA ILE A 165 -4.39 25.96 -12.21
C ILE A 165 -2.96 26.20 -11.72
N THR A 166 -2.34 27.23 -12.26
CA THR A 166 -1.14 27.87 -11.71
C THR A 166 -1.42 28.31 -10.27
N MET A 167 -0.82 27.62 -9.30
CA MET A 167 -0.68 28.17 -7.94
C MET A 167 0.79 28.50 -7.70
N SER A 168 1.02 29.77 -7.39
CA SER A 168 2.30 30.44 -7.33
C SER A 168 3.23 29.90 -6.24
N THR A 169 4.49 29.74 -6.63
CA THR A 169 5.68 29.46 -5.83
C THR A 169 6.02 30.58 -4.84
N PRO A 170 6.46 30.26 -3.62
CA PRO A 170 7.42 31.08 -2.89
C PRO A 170 8.85 30.62 -3.25
N HIS A 171 9.66 31.54 -3.77
CA HIS A 171 11.10 31.38 -3.90
C HIS A 171 11.76 31.36 -2.53
N ILE A 172 12.63 30.38 -2.27
CA ILE A 172 13.71 30.51 -1.29
C ILE A 172 15.02 30.15 -1.99
N ASP A 173 15.89 31.15 -2.12
CA ASP A 173 17.28 31.01 -2.51
C ASP A 173 18.05 30.18 -1.46
N GLN A 174 18.84 29.21 -1.91
CA GLN A 174 20.12 28.90 -1.28
C GLN A 174 21.05 28.09 -2.21
N LYS A 175 22.31 28.57 -2.27
CA LYS A 175 23.41 28.09 -3.13
C LYS A 175 23.89 26.68 -2.75
N PRO A 176 24.47 25.92 -3.71
CA PRO A 176 24.91 24.55 -3.50
C PRO A 176 26.15 24.46 -2.60
N GLY A 177 26.05 23.65 -1.55
CA GLY A 177 27.17 23.15 -0.77
C GLY A 177 27.92 22.05 -1.53
N ASN A 178 29.23 22.11 -1.47
CA ASN A 178 30.22 21.40 -2.27
C ASN A 178 30.29 19.86 -2.07
N ASN A 179 29.28 19.08 -2.52
CA ASN A 179 29.42 17.62 -2.62
C ASN A 179 28.48 16.88 -3.62
N GLY A 180 27.93 17.55 -4.64
CA GLY A 180 27.10 16.90 -5.67
C GLY A 180 25.72 16.42 -5.21
N TRP A 181 25.46 16.40 -3.90
CA TRP A 181 24.16 16.14 -3.28
C TRP A 181 23.45 17.45 -2.92
N ARG A 182 22.18 17.54 -3.29
CA ARG A 182 21.21 18.60 -2.95
C ARG A 182 20.25 18.07 -1.90
N THR A 183 20.11 18.76 -0.78
CA THR A 183 19.06 18.48 0.20
C THR A 183 17.71 18.93 -0.35
N LEU A 184 16.75 18.01 -0.38
CA LEU A 184 15.36 18.25 -0.79
C LEU A 184 14.45 18.51 0.42
N ALA A 185 14.69 17.82 1.55
CA ALA A 185 13.99 18.05 2.79
C ALA A 185 14.77 17.53 4.00
N GLU A 186 14.54 18.15 5.16
CA GLU A 186 14.89 17.64 6.48
C GLU A 186 13.65 17.69 7.35
N LEU A 187 13.26 16.54 7.90
CA LEU A 187 12.01 16.35 8.64
C LEU A 187 12.33 15.82 10.04
N SER A 188 11.48 16.19 11.00
CA SER A 188 11.50 15.67 12.37
C SER A 188 10.08 15.25 12.72
N ILE A 189 9.86 13.95 12.87
CA ILE A 189 8.54 13.35 13.06
C ILE A 189 8.48 12.74 14.46
N ALA A 190 7.48 13.12 15.26
CA ALA A 190 7.30 12.56 16.60
C ALA A 190 7.06 11.05 16.52
N SER A 191 7.68 10.27 17.42
CA SER A 191 7.58 8.81 17.40
C SER A 191 6.27 8.33 18.00
N GLU A 192 5.17 8.50 17.26
CA GLU A 192 3.83 8.06 17.62
C GLU A 192 3.29 7.13 16.53
N PRO A 193 2.58 6.05 16.89
CA PRO A 193 1.94 5.18 15.91
C PRO A 193 1.03 5.97 14.95
N GLY A 194 1.18 5.74 13.65
CA GLY A 194 0.43 6.44 12.60
C GLY A 194 1.19 7.62 11.97
N ASN A 195 2.22 8.16 12.64
CA ASN A 195 3.02 9.27 12.10
C ASN A 195 3.96 8.83 10.95
N GLU A 196 4.14 7.54 10.70
CA GLU A 196 4.79 7.03 9.49
C GLU A 196 4.05 7.47 8.21
N ARG A 197 2.73 7.70 8.27
CA ARG A 197 1.95 8.28 7.15
C ARG A 197 2.41 9.71 6.85
N GLN A 198 2.66 10.51 7.89
CA GLN A 198 3.17 11.87 7.74
C GLN A 198 4.56 11.89 7.11
N ALA A 199 5.45 11.01 7.56
CA ALA A 199 6.78 10.84 6.98
C ALA A 199 6.69 10.48 5.48
N MET A 200 5.87 9.50 5.13
CA MET A 200 5.63 9.07 3.76
C MET A 200 5.16 10.22 2.86
N GLU A 201 4.15 10.99 3.30
CA GLU A 201 3.60 12.11 2.53
C GLU A 201 4.60 13.24 2.34
N GLN A 202 5.35 13.59 3.39
CA GLN A 202 6.34 14.66 3.32
C GLN A 202 7.54 14.28 2.46
N VAL A 203 8.01 13.03 2.50
CA VAL A 203 9.06 12.55 1.59
C VAL A 203 8.56 12.52 0.15
N ALA A 204 7.33 12.04 -0.09
CA ALA A 204 6.73 12.03 -1.43
C ALA A 204 6.62 13.45 -2.02
N HIS A 205 6.25 14.43 -1.20
CA HIS A 205 6.23 15.84 -1.59
C HIS A 205 7.65 16.37 -1.89
N ALA A 206 8.64 16.04 -1.06
CA ALA A 206 10.02 16.49 -1.23
C ALA A 206 10.67 16.00 -2.54
N VAL A 207 10.31 14.81 -3.02
CA VAL A 207 10.86 14.22 -4.25
C VAL A 207 10.04 14.54 -5.50
N GLN A 208 8.96 15.33 -5.39
CA GLN A 208 8.05 15.61 -6.50
C GLN A 208 8.78 16.24 -7.70
N GLU A 209 9.77 17.12 -7.46
CA GLU A 209 10.59 17.76 -8.50
C GLU A 209 11.46 16.76 -9.29
N LEU A 210 11.72 15.56 -8.74
CA LEU A 210 12.52 14.53 -9.40
C LEU A 210 11.73 13.75 -10.46
N ASN A 211 10.40 13.92 -10.52
CA ASN A 211 9.53 13.27 -11.50
C ASN A 211 9.73 11.75 -11.60
N LEU A 212 9.85 11.08 -10.45
CA LEU A 212 10.01 9.62 -10.39
C LEU A 212 8.84 8.90 -11.08
N PRO A 213 9.08 7.77 -11.77
CA PRO A 213 8.00 6.92 -12.25
C PRO A 213 7.08 6.53 -11.09
N GLN A 214 5.76 6.51 -11.31
CA GLN A 214 4.76 6.28 -10.25
C GLN A 214 5.06 5.02 -9.42
N ARG A 215 5.44 3.91 -10.07
CA ARG A 215 5.85 2.68 -9.40
C ARG A 215 7.01 2.89 -8.42
N ARG A 216 8.03 3.66 -8.79
CA ARG A 216 9.18 3.96 -7.94
C ARG A 216 8.80 4.88 -6.78
N LEU A 217 7.89 5.83 -7.02
CA LEU A 217 7.35 6.69 -5.98
C LEU A 217 6.55 5.87 -4.95
N ASP A 218 5.73 4.91 -5.39
CA ASP A 218 4.95 4.06 -4.51
C ASP A 218 5.85 3.09 -3.71
N GLN A 219 6.87 2.51 -4.35
CA GLN A 219 7.89 1.73 -3.66
C GLN A 219 8.64 2.55 -2.60
N LEU A 220 9.04 3.77 -2.93
CA LEU A 220 9.68 4.70 -2.00
C LEU A 220 8.78 5.01 -0.81
N LYS A 221 7.49 5.29 -1.05
CA LYS A 221 6.50 5.57 0.00
C LYS A 221 6.38 4.40 0.98
N THR A 222 6.23 3.18 0.47
CA THR A 222 6.15 1.97 1.31
C THR A 222 7.44 1.75 2.09
N ALA A 223 8.62 1.90 1.45
CA ALA A 223 9.90 1.74 2.12
C ALA A 223 10.13 2.80 3.22
N VAL A 224 9.72 4.05 2.99
CA VAL A 224 9.80 5.13 3.98
C VAL A 224 8.84 4.90 5.15
N ALA A 225 7.60 4.48 4.88
CA ALA A 225 6.63 4.18 5.93
C ALA A 225 7.14 3.04 6.83
N GLU A 226 7.62 1.96 6.24
CA GLU A 226 8.19 0.81 6.95
C GLU A 226 9.45 1.21 7.74
N ALA A 227 10.39 1.94 7.12
CA ALA A 227 11.60 2.40 7.80
C ALA A 227 11.28 3.32 8.99
N THR A 228 10.30 4.20 8.82
CA THR A 228 9.87 5.15 9.85
C THR A 228 9.19 4.43 11.00
N MET A 229 8.29 3.48 10.72
CA MET A 229 7.65 2.66 11.75
C MET A 229 8.69 1.86 12.55
N ASN A 230 9.67 1.25 11.88
CA ASN A 230 10.77 0.54 12.54
C ASN A 230 11.60 1.47 13.44
N ALA A 231 11.91 2.69 12.97
CA ALA A 231 12.62 3.70 13.74
C ALA A 231 11.83 4.14 14.99
N MET A 232 10.50 4.29 14.87
CA MET A 232 9.61 4.64 15.99
C MET A 232 9.52 3.50 16.99
N GLU A 233 9.26 2.28 16.53
CA GLU A 233 9.03 1.11 17.38
C GLU A 233 10.31 0.61 18.06
N HIS A 234 11.36 0.40 17.27
CA HIS A 234 12.55 -0.31 17.72
C HIS A 234 13.69 0.63 18.12
N GLY A 235 13.79 1.80 17.48
CA GLY A 235 14.76 2.83 17.82
C GLY A 235 14.32 3.68 18.99
N ASN A 236 13.13 4.30 18.87
CA ASN A 236 12.65 5.30 19.80
C ASN A 236 11.64 4.77 20.85
N ASN A 237 11.22 3.50 20.75
CA ASN A 237 10.20 2.89 21.62
C ASN A 237 8.90 3.70 21.74
N TYR A 238 8.46 4.30 20.63
CA TYR A 238 7.29 5.18 20.54
C TYR A 238 7.25 6.32 21.58
N GLN A 239 8.42 6.87 21.93
CA GLN A 239 8.51 8.06 22.79
C GLN A 239 8.29 9.33 21.95
N PRO A 240 7.18 10.09 22.14
CA PRO A 240 6.87 11.23 21.27
C PRO A 240 7.93 12.33 21.30
N ASP A 241 8.59 12.53 22.46
CA ASP A 241 9.65 13.51 22.67
C ASP A 241 10.98 13.14 22.00
N VAL A 242 11.10 11.91 21.47
CA VAL A 242 12.25 11.43 20.73
C VAL A 242 11.84 11.26 19.27
N PRO A 243 12.08 12.25 18.40
CA PRO A 243 11.60 12.19 17.03
C PRO A 243 12.46 11.26 16.16
N VAL A 244 11.85 10.73 15.10
CA VAL A 244 12.56 10.18 13.95
C VAL A 244 12.97 11.34 13.05
N THR A 245 14.24 11.39 12.68
CA THR A 245 14.78 12.41 11.77
C THR A 245 14.89 11.84 10.37
N ILE A 246 14.42 12.58 9.37
CA ILE A 246 14.44 12.13 7.97
C ILE A 246 15.14 13.16 7.11
N GLN A 247 16.19 12.76 6.39
CA GLN A 247 16.86 13.60 5.40
C GLN A 247 16.64 13.05 4.00
N VAL A 248 16.18 13.90 3.09
CA VAL A 248 15.99 13.57 1.67
C VAL A 248 17.06 14.30 0.87
N LEU A 249 17.94 13.55 0.24
CA LEU A 249 19.10 14.03 -0.50
C LEU A 249 19.03 13.52 -1.93
N SER A 250 19.35 14.36 -2.91
CA SER A 250 19.38 13.95 -4.31
C SER A 250 20.68 14.38 -4.97
N SER A 251 21.26 13.51 -5.77
CA SER A 251 22.38 13.79 -6.68
C SER A 251 21.90 13.73 -8.12
N ALA A 252 22.82 13.83 -9.09
CA ALA A 252 22.46 13.69 -10.50
C ALA A 252 21.88 12.31 -10.85
N THR A 253 22.28 11.25 -10.13
CA THR A 253 21.97 9.86 -10.49
C THR A 253 21.28 9.08 -9.40
N THR A 254 21.15 9.62 -8.19
CA THR A 254 20.69 8.85 -7.01
C THR A 254 19.93 9.74 -6.05
N LEU A 255 18.78 9.25 -5.58
CA LEU A 255 18.03 9.74 -4.42
C LEU A 255 18.45 8.90 -3.20
N SER A 256 18.74 9.59 -2.10
CA SER A 256 19.03 9.02 -0.79
C SER A 256 17.99 9.53 0.21
N VAL A 257 17.33 8.62 0.93
CA VAL A 257 16.47 8.96 2.07
C VAL A 257 17.06 8.33 3.32
N ARG A 258 17.48 9.15 4.27
CA ARG A 258 18.07 8.73 5.54
C ARG A 258 17.05 8.87 6.64
N ILE A 259 16.71 7.79 7.30
CA ILE A 259 15.79 7.74 8.43
C ILE A 259 16.65 7.41 9.66
N SER A 260 16.69 8.30 10.66
CA SER A 260 17.48 8.10 11.87
C SER A 260 16.66 8.18 13.14
N ASP A 261 16.99 7.28 14.07
CA ASP A 261 16.45 7.18 15.42
C ASP A 261 17.54 7.37 16.49
N LYS A 262 17.16 7.29 17.76
CA LYS A 262 18.06 7.43 18.93
C LYS A 262 18.90 6.17 19.21
N GLY A 263 18.68 5.12 18.47
CA GLY A 263 19.30 3.82 18.68
C GLY A 263 18.93 3.15 19.99
N ASN A 264 19.20 1.84 20.05
CA ASN A 264 18.96 1.04 21.26
C ASN A 264 20.20 0.24 21.71
N GLY A 265 21.36 0.50 21.08
CA GLY A 265 22.62 -0.17 21.39
C GLY A 265 22.75 -1.59 20.81
N GLN A 266 21.78 -2.07 20.02
CA GLN A 266 21.89 -3.31 19.25
C GLN A 266 22.16 -3.02 17.77
N PRO A 267 23.12 -3.71 17.12
CA PRO A 267 23.29 -3.56 15.69
C PRO A 267 22.04 -4.00 14.94
N ILE A 268 21.60 -3.21 13.96
CA ILE A 268 20.52 -3.61 13.05
C ILE A 268 21.07 -4.70 12.14
N ASP A 269 20.64 -5.95 12.36
CA ASP A 269 20.99 -7.06 11.47
C ASP A 269 20.12 -7.02 10.21
N VAL A 270 20.66 -6.36 9.19
CA VAL A 270 20.09 -6.35 7.83
C VAL A 270 20.35 -7.65 7.07
N SER A 271 21.23 -8.54 7.53
CA SER A 271 21.82 -9.60 6.70
C SER A 271 21.06 -10.93 6.68
N GLN A 272 20.11 -11.14 7.58
CA GLN A 272 19.34 -12.38 7.61
C GLN A 272 18.04 -12.25 6.82
N ALA A 273 17.95 -13.00 5.72
CA ALA A 273 16.65 -13.31 5.14
C ALA A 273 15.83 -14.05 6.22
N PRO A 274 14.64 -13.57 6.59
CA PRO A 274 13.81 -14.26 7.56
C PRO A 274 13.53 -15.68 7.08
N ASP A 275 13.64 -16.67 7.96
CA ASP A 275 13.14 -18.02 7.68
C ASP A 275 11.61 -17.94 7.66
N ILE A 276 11.08 -17.80 6.45
CA ILE A 276 9.68 -17.50 6.19
C ILE A 276 8.80 -18.63 6.77
N GLU A 277 9.23 -19.88 6.63
CA GLU A 277 8.54 -21.07 7.15
C GLU A 277 8.50 -21.08 8.69
N ALA A 278 9.64 -20.80 9.35
CA ALA A 278 9.70 -20.80 10.82
C ALA A 278 8.91 -19.63 11.46
N LYS A 279 8.80 -18.50 10.78
CA LYS A 279 8.03 -17.33 11.26
C LYS A 279 6.52 -17.47 11.08
N LEU A 280 6.09 -18.05 9.97
CA LEU A 280 4.68 -18.38 9.73
C LEU A 280 4.17 -19.47 10.67
N ALA A 281 5.08 -20.33 11.16
CA ALA A 281 4.80 -21.36 12.17
C ALA A 281 4.84 -20.85 13.63
N GLU A 282 4.97 -19.53 13.87
CA GLU A 282 5.16 -18.90 15.20
C GLU A 282 6.41 -19.39 15.98
N LEU A 283 7.31 -20.13 15.33
CA LEU A 283 8.53 -20.67 15.93
C LEU A 283 9.64 -19.61 16.04
N GLN A 284 9.48 -18.48 15.33
CA GLN A 284 10.36 -17.32 15.36
C GLN A 284 9.55 -16.03 15.46
N SER A 285 10.08 -15.06 16.20
CA SER A 285 9.44 -13.74 16.39
C SER A 285 9.17 -13.03 15.04
N PRO A 286 8.06 -12.27 14.89
CA PRO A 286 7.75 -11.47 13.70
C PRO A 286 8.82 -10.42 13.32
N ARG A 287 9.79 -10.15 14.20
CA ARG A 287 10.89 -9.19 14.01
C ARG A 287 11.69 -9.46 12.72
N GLY A 288 11.89 -8.46 11.87
CA GLY A 288 12.74 -8.53 10.67
C GLY A 288 12.01 -8.63 9.32
N TRP A 289 10.68 -8.67 9.31
CA TRP A 289 9.88 -8.57 8.06
C TRP A 289 10.01 -7.21 7.37
N GLY A 290 10.02 -6.13 8.17
CA GLY A 290 10.12 -4.76 7.66
C GLY A 290 11.38 -4.49 6.84
N LEU A 291 12.55 -4.83 7.38
CA LEU A 291 13.83 -4.68 6.69
C LEU A 291 13.93 -5.53 5.42
N PHE A 292 13.32 -6.73 5.43
CA PHE A 292 13.22 -7.57 4.24
C PHE A 292 12.35 -6.92 3.15
N LEU A 293 11.21 -6.34 3.51
CA LEU A 293 10.35 -5.62 2.57
C LEU A 293 11.08 -4.41 1.97
N ILE A 294 11.71 -3.59 2.82
CA ILE A 294 12.47 -2.41 2.39
C ILE A 294 13.52 -2.79 1.33
N LYS A 295 14.30 -3.86 1.56
CA LYS A 295 15.32 -4.35 0.61
C LYS A 295 14.79 -4.74 -0.76
N ASN A 296 13.54 -5.16 -0.85
CA ASN A 296 12.90 -5.54 -2.12
C ASN A 296 12.22 -4.35 -2.81
N LEU A 297 12.13 -3.20 -2.15
CA LEU A 297 11.45 -2.00 -2.63
C LEU A 297 12.42 -0.92 -3.14
N VAL A 298 13.66 -0.89 -2.66
CA VAL A 298 14.68 0.10 -3.05
C VAL A 298 15.89 -0.56 -3.72
N ASP A 299 16.75 0.22 -4.37
CA ASP A 299 17.88 -0.34 -5.12
C ASP A 299 19.01 -0.79 -4.18
N ASP A 300 19.21 -0.08 -3.08
CA ASP A 300 20.17 -0.46 -2.04
C ASP A 300 19.77 0.11 -0.68
N VAL A 301 20.26 -0.52 0.39
CA VAL A 301 20.01 -0.11 1.78
C VAL A 301 21.32 -0.14 2.56
N ASN A 302 21.73 1.01 3.08
CA ASN A 302 22.85 1.10 4.01
C ASN A 302 22.34 1.25 5.44
N VAL A 303 23.04 0.61 6.37
CA VAL A 303 22.85 0.83 7.80
C VAL A 303 24.08 1.53 8.33
N ILE A 304 23.88 2.70 8.93
CA ILE A 304 24.89 3.43 9.66
C ILE A 304 24.46 3.39 11.12
N SER A 305 25.35 3.01 12.02
CA SER A 305 25.06 2.94 13.44
C SER A 305 26.22 3.51 14.22
N ASP A 306 25.94 4.43 15.13
CA ASP A 306 26.85 4.88 16.17
C ASP A 306 26.31 4.51 17.57
N GLU A 307 27.00 4.91 18.64
CA GLU A 307 26.61 4.57 20.02
C GLU A 307 25.25 5.16 20.43
N ASN A 308 24.78 6.20 19.74
CA ASN A 308 23.61 7.01 20.12
C ASN A 308 22.55 7.15 19.01
N HIS A 309 22.78 6.61 17.81
CA HIS A 309 21.88 6.74 16.66
C HIS A 309 22.01 5.53 15.71
N HIS A 310 20.87 5.06 15.22
CA HIS A 310 20.81 4.22 14.02
C HIS A 310 20.24 5.04 12.88
N THR A 311 20.86 4.94 11.70
CA THR A 311 20.39 5.52 10.46
C THR A 311 20.25 4.44 9.41
N LEU A 312 19.04 4.31 8.88
CA LEU A 312 18.76 3.53 7.68
C LEU A 312 18.77 4.47 6.47
N GLU A 313 19.65 4.22 5.52
CA GLU A 313 19.75 4.98 4.28
C GLU A 313 19.19 4.14 3.12
N LEU A 314 18.11 4.63 2.52
CA LEU A 314 17.46 4.06 1.35
C LEU A 314 18.01 4.73 0.09
N LEU A 315 18.51 3.93 -0.86
CA LEU A 315 19.08 4.44 -2.12
C LEU A 315 18.20 4.03 -3.31
N LEU A 316 17.87 5.02 -4.15
CA LEU A 316 17.15 4.84 -5.40
C LEU A 316 17.90 5.52 -6.54
N ASN A 317 18.18 4.79 -7.61
CA ASN A 317 18.79 5.32 -8.82
C ASN A 317 17.78 6.19 -9.61
N LEU A 318 18.23 7.33 -10.10
CA LEU A 318 17.44 8.30 -10.87
C LEU A 318 17.63 8.13 -12.39
N GLU A 319 18.65 7.39 -12.83
CA GLU A 319 18.84 7.05 -14.24
C GLU A 319 17.88 5.93 -14.67
N GLY A 320 17.27 6.13 -15.84
CA GLY A 320 16.07 5.42 -16.28
C GLY A 320 16.23 3.93 -16.55
N ASP A 321 15.13 3.22 -16.30
CA ASP A 321 14.85 1.86 -16.75
C ASP A 321 14.64 1.86 -18.29
N ASN A 322 15.72 2.11 -19.03
CA ASN A 322 15.77 2.07 -20.49
C ASN A 322 16.36 0.72 -20.94
N HIS A 323 15.69 -0.39 -20.61
CA HIS A 323 15.97 -1.69 -21.21
C HIS A 323 14.84 -2.14 -22.13
N ASP A 324 14.73 -1.46 -23.26
CA ASP A 324 14.15 -1.99 -24.48
C ASP A 324 15.14 -2.99 -25.09
N GLY A 325 15.08 -4.23 -24.60
CA GLY A 325 15.91 -5.34 -25.07
C GLY A 325 15.42 -5.92 -26.40
N LYS A 326 15.73 -5.25 -27.51
CA LYS A 326 15.84 -5.89 -28.83
C LYS A 326 16.81 -7.07 -28.70
N LYS A 327 16.35 -8.29 -28.97
CA LYS A 327 17.20 -9.34 -29.52
C LYS A 327 16.62 -9.78 -30.86
N SER A 328 17.35 -9.41 -31.91
CA SER A 328 17.44 -10.15 -33.16
C SER A 328 17.90 -11.59 -32.91
#